data_AF-A0A542GPZ7-F1
#
_entry.id   AF-A0A542GPZ7-F1
#
_cell.length_a   1.000
_cell.length_b   1.000
_cell.length_c   1.000
_cell.angle_alpha   90.00
_cell.angle_beta   90.00
_cell.angle_gamma   90.00
#
_symmetry.space_group_name_H-M   'P 1'
#
loop_
_entity.id
_entity.type
_entity.pdbx_description
1 polymer ?
#
loop_
_entity_poly.entity_id
_entity_poly.type
_entity_poly.pdbx_seq_one_letter_code
_entity_poly.pdbx_strand_id
1 'polypeptide(L)'
;MAGIYGADVAQLRALGKALTASSARLASTGTALSRDVRDPGRWKGADAEAFRNDWAGTHSLLLGKVVEALAEAGKAAGRHADEQELASGAGGTASRTSAAGGPASKDGGDSTAEYLTGGEHSVARHPDRGEANLAAPELDRLRGLVRDAASSSNFFVGNDTDVNELRDALAGLKPAQLNQLLESLTDDEIRSLGSGAATDGKGLFNGEGTTPFERQQLLDQLLSKASREQVCRLKDLIPWAQPDGTAMGDAARPGGPDPSGPDQWVEPKWPVIGQRPSTDDIKQGQYGDCVVLAAAGAMINADPGWAREHMTDNGNGTVSVLLFDKNGQEQWVTVTSDLPANSKGTQMGAKAGFGGNWPAYVEKALAQVYTEDDNNDGTKEGTPPDQAYPPGNYRAIEGNWGPDAFQYLAGPNIARTSAADDVWEAVRQGRPALVTTLADLPQGAPEGYHTSHAYFVTGLDAERNILLRNPWGSQYPVLTVTPQDFKDKYQDASVVR
;
A
#
# COMPACT_ATOMS: atom_id res chain seq x y z
N MET A 1 10.47 27.13 -31.51
CA MET A 1 11.74 26.38 -31.45
C MET A 1 11.80 25.71 -30.10
N ALA A 2 11.79 24.38 -30.07
CA ALA A 2 11.93 23.61 -28.84
C ALA A 2 13.40 23.64 -28.41
N GLY A 3 13.70 24.35 -27.32
CA GLY A 3 15.01 24.29 -26.69
C GLY A 3 15.16 22.97 -25.96
N ILE A 4 16.18 22.19 -26.29
CA ILE A 4 16.56 21.02 -25.50
C ILE A 4 17.15 21.56 -24.19
N TYR A 5 16.41 21.42 -23.09
CA TYR A 5 16.91 21.71 -21.75
C TYR A 5 17.66 20.47 -21.25
N GLY A 6 18.98 20.48 -21.35
CA GLY A 6 19.84 19.50 -20.67
C GLY A 6 20.07 19.89 -19.21
N ALA A 7 20.43 18.92 -18.36
CA ALA A 7 20.81 19.20 -16.97
C ALA A 7 22.10 20.03 -16.90
N ASP A 8 22.19 20.97 -15.95
CA ASP A 8 23.41 21.74 -15.72
C ASP A 8 24.50 20.84 -15.10
N VAL A 9 25.49 20.48 -15.91
CA VAL A 9 26.63 19.61 -15.55
C VAL A 9 27.38 20.12 -14.33
N ALA A 10 27.56 21.44 -14.19
CA ALA A 10 28.28 22.01 -13.07
C ALA A 10 27.46 21.90 -11.77
N GLN A 11 26.15 22.10 -11.85
CA GLN A 11 25.24 21.93 -10.71
C GLN A 11 25.15 20.45 -10.29
N LEU A 12 25.07 19.52 -11.24
CA LEU A 12 25.07 18.07 -10.95
C LEU A 12 26.36 17.62 -10.25
N ARG A 13 27.52 18.09 -10.72
CA ARG A 13 28.81 17.81 -10.06
C ARG A 13 28.91 18.43 -8.68
N ALA A 14 28.39 19.65 -8.50
CA ALA A 14 28.36 20.31 -7.19
C ALA A 14 27.45 19.55 -6.21
N LEU A 15 26.28 19.11 -6.66
CA LEU A 15 25.36 18.28 -5.89
C LEU A 15 26.00 16.95 -5.50
N GLY A 16 26.62 16.25 -6.47
CA GLY A 16 27.31 14.98 -6.20
C GLY A 16 28.37 15.09 -5.12
N LYS A 17 29.21 16.15 -5.19
CA LYS A 17 30.21 16.44 -4.15
C LYS A 17 29.59 16.77 -2.80
N ALA A 18 28.49 17.53 -2.77
CA ALA A 18 27.80 17.87 -1.53
C ALA A 18 27.23 16.63 -0.85
N LEU A 19 26.58 15.73 -1.61
CA LEU A 19 26.02 14.48 -1.10
C LEU A 19 27.09 13.54 -0.54
N THR A 20 28.21 13.36 -1.24
CA THR A 20 29.35 12.56 -0.74
C THR A 20 30.01 13.19 0.49
N ALA A 21 30.11 14.52 0.54
CA ALA A 21 30.64 15.20 1.73
C ALA A 21 29.70 15.04 2.94
N SER A 22 28.39 15.11 2.73
CA SER A 22 27.37 14.89 3.77
C SER A 22 27.35 13.46 4.26
N SER A 23 27.48 12.45 3.37
CA SER A 23 27.58 11.05 3.79
C SER A 23 28.79 10.79 4.67
N ALA A 24 29.96 11.34 4.32
CA ALA A 24 31.17 11.21 5.12
C ALA A 24 31.03 11.87 6.51
N ARG A 25 30.41 13.05 6.58
CA ARG A 25 30.13 13.70 7.87
C ARG A 25 29.15 12.88 8.71
N LEU A 26 28.09 12.36 8.11
CA LEU A 26 27.08 11.56 8.80
C LEU A 26 27.67 10.25 9.33
N ALA A 27 28.56 9.61 8.56
CA ALA A 27 29.31 8.43 9.01
C ALA A 27 30.20 8.73 10.23
N SER A 28 30.88 9.88 10.21
CA SER A 28 31.70 10.36 11.33
C SER A 28 30.85 10.62 12.58
N THR A 29 29.74 11.33 12.43
CA THR A 29 28.77 11.59 13.51
C THR A 29 28.19 10.29 14.06
N GLY A 30 27.84 9.33 13.21
CA GLY A 30 27.34 8.02 13.62
C GLY A 30 28.34 7.21 14.43
N THR A 31 29.62 7.30 14.07
CA THR A 31 30.71 6.68 14.82
C THR A 31 30.88 7.34 16.19
N ALA A 32 30.80 8.67 16.25
CA ALA A 32 30.89 9.42 17.51
C ALA A 32 29.71 9.11 18.44
N LEU A 33 28.48 9.12 17.91
CA LEU A 33 27.27 8.80 18.66
C LEU A 33 27.29 7.35 19.16
N SER A 34 27.73 6.40 18.32
CA SER A 34 27.87 5.01 18.76
C SER A 34 28.86 4.82 19.89
N ARG A 35 29.93 5.62 19.92
CA ARG A 35 30.87 5.64 21.04
C ARG A 35 30.21 6.17 22.31
N ASP A 36 29.48 7.27 22.19
CA ASP A 36 28.82 7.93 23.32
C ASP A 36 27.69 7.08 23.91
N VAL A 37 26.89 6.40 23.08
CA VAL A 37 25.80 5.52 23.52
C VAL A 37 26.33 4.26 24.22
N ARG A 38 27.43 3.70 23.72
CA ARG A 38 28.06 2.51 24.30
C ARG A 38 28.81 2.77 25.61
N ASP A 39 29.01 4.02 26.00
CA ASP A 39 29.68 4.37 27.26
C ASP A 39 28.81 3.99 28.47
N PRO A 40 29.20 2.99 29.30
CA PRO A 40 28.43 2.59 30.47
C PRO A 40 28.51 3.62 31.62
N GLY A 41 29.41 4.60 31.54
CA GLY A 41 29.60 5.64 32.55
C GLY A 41 28.59 6.78 32.47
N ARG A 42 27.94 7.00 31.32
CA ARG A 42 27.06 8.17 31.08
C ARG A 42 25.62 7.99 31.54
N TRP A 43 25.08 6.79 31.38
CA TRP A 43 23.68 6.48 31.72
C TRP A 43 23.55 5.00 32.10
N LYS A 44 22.93 4.69 33.24
CA LYS A 44 22.86 3.33 33.80
C LYS A 44 21.42 2.93 34.09
N GLY A 45 21.14 1.63 34.12
CA GLY A 45 19.82 1.05 34.37
C GLY A 45 19.31 0.22 33.18
N ALA A 46 18.21 -0.50 33.40
CA ALA A 46 17.63 -1.42 32.40
C ALA A 46 17.26 -0.72 31.08
N ASP A 47 16.71 0.50 31.14
CA ASP A 47 16.37 1.29 29.95
C ASP A 47 17.63 1.70 29.15
N ALA A 48 18.74 1.93 29.84
CA ALA A 48 20.01 2.24 29.19
C ALA A 48 20.61 1.00 28.49
N GLU A 49 20.34 -0.21 28.98
CA GLU A 49 20.72 -1.46 28.32
C GLU A 49 19.83 -1.74 27.10
N ALA A 50 18.51 -1.57 27.26
CA ALA A 50 17.55 -1.68 26.15
C ALA A 50 17.90 -0.71 25.01
N PHE A 51 18.12 0.56 25.32
CA PHE A 51 18.49 1.57 24.33
C PHE A 51 19.83 1.27 23.64
N ARG A 52 20.83 0.73 24.36
CA ARG A 52 22.10 0.32 23.73
C ARG A 52 21.92 -0.85 22.77
N ASN A 53 21.06 -1.80 23.11
CA ASN A 53 20.73 -2.92 22.24
C ASN A 53 19.99 -2.44 20.97
N ASP A 54 19.00 -1.56 21.13
CA ASP A 54 18.28 -0.94 20.02
C ASP A 54 19.19 -0.07 19.14
N TRP A 55 20.15 0.62 19.75
CA TRP A 55 21.14 1.40 19.04
C TRP A 55 22.09 0.51 18.22
N ALA A 56 22.62 -0.55 18.84
CA ALA A 56 23.56 -1.47 18.19
C ALA A 56 22.90 -2.31 17.09
N GLY A 57 21.61 -2.62 17.21
CA GLY A 57 20.84 -3.32 16.19
C GLY A 57 20.21 -2.34 15.20
N THR A 58 19.11 -1.71 15.59
CA THR A 58 18.26 -0.94 14.68
C THR A 58 18.93 0.38 14.25
N HIS A 59 19.24 1.28 15.18
CA HIS A 59 19.56 2.67 14.81
C HIS A 59 20.90 2.82 14.05
N SER A 60 21.94 2.10 14.46
CA SER A 60 23.24 2.17 13.77
C SER A 60 23.20 1.56 12.36
N LEU A 61 22.41 0.50 12.14
CA LEU A 61 22.16 -0.04 10.81
C LEU A 61 21.40 0.95 9.92
N LEU A 62 20.36 1.62 10.45
CA LEU A 62 19.63 2.64 9.70
C LEU A 62 20.53 3.80 9.28
N LEU A 63 21.39 4.27 10.20
CA LEU A 63 22.35 5.33 9.92
C LEU A 63 23.37 4.92 8.84
N GLY A 64 23.83 3.67 8.88
CA GLY A 64 24.69 3.09 7.84
C GLY A 64 24.01 3.09 6.46
N LYS A 65 22.76 2.64 6.37
CA LYS A 65 21.98 2.65 5.13
C LYS A 65 21.80 4.07 4.54
N VAL A 66 21.59 5.09 5.38
CA VAL A 66 21.48 6.49 4.92
C VAL A 66 22.83 7.01 4.39
N VAL A 67 23.94 6.69 5.07
CA VAL A 67 25.30 7.02 4.60
C VAL A 67 25.57 6.41 3.23
N GLU A 68 25.24 5.13 3.04
CA GLU A 68 25.40 4.43 1.77
C GLU A 68 24.51 5.04 0.67
N ALA A 69 23.24 5.32 0.95
CA ALA A 69 22.32 5.92 0.00
C ALA A 69 22.79 7.31 -0.47
N LEU A 70 23.27 8.17 0.44
CA LEU A 70 23.82 9.48 0.09
C LEU A 70 25.12 9.37 -0.72
N ALA A 71 25.98 8.39 -0.41
CA ALA A 71 27.18 8.14 -1.17
C ALA A 71 26.87 7.68 -2.60
N GLU A 72 25.91 6.77 -2.78
CA GLU A 72 25.49 6.28 -4.10
C GLU A 72 24.75 7.36 -4.91
N ALA A 73 23.89 8.15 -4.27
CA ALA A 73 23.24 9.30 -4.92
C ALA A 73 24.29 10.32 -5.39
N GLY A 74 25.32 10.58 -4.58
CA GLY A 74 26.44 11.44 -4.96
C GLY A 74 27.20 10.93 -6.18
N LYS A 75 27.49 9.62 -6.22
CA LYS A 75 28.11 8.97 -7.39
C LYS A 75 27.22 9.03 -8.63
N ALA A 76 25.92 8.79 -8.49
CA ALA A 76 24.96 8.84 -9.59
C ALA A 76 24.87 10.25 -10.20
N ALA A 77 24.81 11.29 -9.38
CA ALA A 77 24.84 12.68 -9.86
C ALA A 77 26.12 13.00 -10.64
N GLY A 78 27.27 12.44 -10.21
CA GLY A 78 28.53 12.52 -10.95
C GLY A 78 28.45 11.83 -12.31
N ARG A 79 27.94 10.58 -12.36
CA ARG A 79 27.76 9.84 -13.62
C ARG A 79 26.83 10.56 -14.60
N HIS A 80 25.69 11.06 -14.13
CA HIS A 80 24.76 11.82 -14.97
C HIS A 80 25.39 13.11 -15.53
N ALA A 81 26.25 13.77 -14.75
CA ALA A 81 26.99 14.92 -15.23
C ALA A 81 27.98 14.55 -16.35
N ASP A 82 28.67 13.42 -16.22
CA ASP A 82 29.60 12.92 -17.23
C ASP A 82 28.86 12.48 -18.51
N GLU A 83 27.73 11.80 -18.37
CA GLU A 83 26.84 11.41 -19.49
C GLU A 83 26.30 12.64 -20.24
N GLN A 84 25.86 13.67 -19.51
CA GLN A 84 25.36 14.91 -20.10
C GLN A 84 26.48 15.70 -20.81
N GLU A 85 27.69 15.69 -20.29
CA GLU A 85 28.87 16.31 -20.92
C GLU A 85 29.26 15.57 -22.21
N LEU A 86 29.23 14.23 -22.20
CA LEU A 86 29.45 13.39 -23.39
C LEU A 86 28.37 13.64 -24.46
N ALA A 87 27.09 13.67 -24.06
CA ALA A 87 25.97 13.92 -24.97
C ALA A 87 26.02 15.34 -25.57
N SER A 88 26.42 16.33 -24.77
CA SER A 88 26.55 17.73 -25.23
C SER A 88 27.81 17.96 -26.08
N GLY A 89 28.87 17.18 -25.87
CA GLY A 89 30.11 17.23 -26.66
C GLY A 89 29.97 16.64 -28.09
N ALA A 90 28.97 15.79 -28.32
CA ALA A 90 28.70 15.18 -29.63
C ALA A 90 27.93 16.09 -30.60
N GLY A 91 27.43 17.25 -30.15
CA GLY A 91 26.62 18.19 -30.94
C GLY A 91 27.15 19.62 -30.89
N GLY A 92 28.28 19.90 -31.54
CA GLY A 92 28.86 21.24 -31.60
C GLY A 92 28.28 22.13 -32.71
N THR A 93 27.94 23.37 -32.33
CA THR A 93 27.68 24.64 -33.08
C THR A 93 26.21 25.10 -32.98
N ALA A 94 25.85 26.30 -32.50
CA ALA A 94 26.56 27.57 -32.39
C ALA A 94 25.96 28.54 -31.33
N SER A 95 26.86 29.39 -30.81
CA SER A 95 26.73 30.85 -30.53
C SER A 95 25.70 31.42 -29.52
N ARG A 96 26.26 31.83 -28.37
CA ARG A 96 26.16 33.14 -27.63
C ARG A 96 24.91 34.03 -27.80
N THR A 97 24.31 34.47 -26.68
CA THR A 97 24.51 35.81 -26.06
C THR A 97 23.68 36.05 -24.78
N SER A 98 24.39 36.46 -23.71
CA SER A 98 24.12 37.53 -22.70
C SER A 98 22.81 37.61 -21.87
N ALA A 99 22.96 37.33 -20.57
CA ALA A 99 22.83 38.25 -19.41
C ALA A 99 21.52 39.03 -19.09
N ALA A 100 20.91 38.69 -17.95
CA ALA A 100 20.42 39.53 -16.83
C ALA A 100 19.71 38.58 -15.82
N GLY A 101 19.77 38.62 -14.49
CA GLY A 101 20.27 39.61 -13.55
C GLY A 101 19.38 39.62 -12.27
N GLY A 102 19.43 38.55 -11.45
CA GLY A 102 19.14 38.52 -9.99
C GLY A 102 17.67 38.52 -9.47
N PRO A 103 17.43 38.28 -8.15
CA PRO A 103 18.32 37.78 -7.10
C PRO A 103 17.85 36.45 -6.47
N ALA A 104 18.78 35.80 -5.75
CA ALA A 104 18.56 34.59 -4.97
C ALA A 104 17.77 34.87 -3.68
N SER A 105 16.64 34.18 -3.51
CA SER A 105 15.97 34.02 -2.23
C SER A 105 16.74 32.99 -1.41
N LYS A 106 17.29 33.45 -0.29
CA LYS A 106 17.75 32.59 0.79
C LYS A 106 16.51 32.11 1.54
N ASP A 107 16.20 30.83 1.48
CA ASP A 107 15.60 30.13 2.59
C ASP A 107 16.32 28.79 2.72
N GLY A 108 17.17 28.71 3.75
CA GLY A 108 17.71 27.46 4.24
C GLY A 108 16.63 26.76 5.02
N GLY A 109 15.67 26.17 4.31
CA GLY A 109 14.76 25.16 4.84
C GLY A 109 15.50 23.82 4.94
N ASP A 110 15.21 23.09 6.00
CA ASP A 110 15.81 21.80 6.36
C ASP A 110 15.58 20.72 5.28
N SER A 111 16.46 20.70 4.28
CA SER A 111 16.46 19.73 3.17
C SER A 111 16.64 18.27 3.62
N THR A 112 16.98 18.04 4.88
CA THR A 112 17.04 16.69 5.47
C THR A 112 15.68 16.20 5.95
N ALA A 113 14.78 17.09 6.41
CA ALA A 113 13.39 16.74 6.66
C ALA A 113 12.69 16.41 5.33
N GLU A 114 12.87 17.23 4.30
CA GLU A 114 12.29 17.02 2.96
C GLU A 114 12.84 15.77 2.24
N TYR A 115 14.03 15.27 2.60
CA TYR A 115 14.55 14.00 2.07
C TYR A 115 14.05 12.76 2.84
N LEU A 116 13.72 12.92 4.14
CA LEU A 116 13.18 11.86 5.00
C LEU A 116 11.63 11.82 4.99
N THR A 117 10.98 12.94 4.67
CA THR A 117 9.52 13.14 4.64
C THR A 117 9.02 13.72 3.32
N GLY A 118 9.86 13.86 2.28
CA GLY A 118 9.44 14.17 0.92
C GLY A 118 8.75 12.97 0.29
N GLY A 119 7.71 12.50 0.96
CA GLY A 119 6.69 11.64 0.40
C GLY A 119 5.72 12.53 -0.33
N GLU A 120 5.66 12.34 -1.65
CA GLU A 120 4.47 12.41 -2.49
C GLU A 120 4.99 12.23 -3.93
N HIS A 121 5.41 11.00 -4.23
CA HIS A 121 5.74 10.58 -5.59
C HIS A 121 4.51 10.07 -6.36
N SER A 122 3.33 10.07 -5.72
CA SER A 122 2.06 9.83 -6.42
C SER A 122 1.40 11.17 -6.71
N VAL A 123 1.19 11.46 -7.99
CA VAL A 123 0.33 12.57 -8.41
C VAL A 123 -1.10 12.17 -8.04
N ALA A 124 -1.79 12.99 -7.24
CA ALA A 124 -3.19 12.78 -6.91
C ALA A 124 -4.01 12.49 -8.19
N ARG A 125 -4.99 11.58 -8.12
CA ARG A 125 -5.78 11.19 -9.30
C ARG A 125 -6.58 12.37 -9.89
N HIS A 126 -6.89 13.37 -9.06
CA HIS A 126 -7.63 14.57 -9.45
C HIS A 126 -6.92 15.85 -8.95
N PRO A 127 -5.77 16.22 -9.55
CA PRO A 127 -4.96 17.34 -9.07
C PRO A 127 -5.54 18.70 -9.51
N ASP A 128 -6.21 18.77 -10.67
CA ASP A 128 -7.01 19.93 -11.07
C ASP A 128 -8.35 19.90 -10.32
N ARG A 129 -8.51 20.83 -9.37
CA ARG A 129 -9.78 20.97 -8.65
C ARG A 129 -10.89 21.58 -9.51
N GLY A 130 -10.55 22.39 -10.52
CA GLY A 130 -11.53 23.17 -11.28
C GLY A 130 -12.23 24.24 -10.44
N GLU A 131 -13.36 24.74 -10.94
CA GLU A 131 -14.18 25.76 -10.31
C GLU A 131 -15.56 25.20 -9.90
N ALA A 132 -16.11 25.70 -8.80
CA ALA A 132 -17.46 25.38 -8.33
C ALA A 132 -18.51 26.16 -9.15
N ASN A 133 -18.75 25.72 -10.38
CA ASN A 133 -19.53 26.45 -11.37
C ASN A 133 -20.75 25.68 -11.93
N LEU A 134 -21.28 24.69 -11.18
CA LEU A 134 -22.53 24.04 -11.54
C LEU A 134 -23.67 25.07 -11.56
N ALA A 135 -24.41 25.11 -12.66
CA ALA A 135 -25.60 25.96 -12.76
C ALA A 135 -26.72 25.40 -11.86
N ALA A 136 -27.62 26.26 -11.37
CA ALA A 136 -28.70 25.83 -10.47
C ALA A 136 -29.54 24.64 -10.99
N PRO A 137 -29.94 24.57 -12.29
CA PRO A 137 -30.67 23.42 -12.81
C PRO A 137 -29.86 22.12 -12.80
N GLU A 138 -28.55 22.21 -12.99
CA GLU A 138 -27.65 21.05 -12.98
C GLU A 138 -27.42 20.56 -11.54
N LEU A 139 -27.22 21.48 -10.59
CA LEU A 139 -27.12 21.17 -9.18
C LEU A 139 -28.41 20.53 -8.64
N ASP A 140 -29.58 21.05 -9.03
CA ASP A 140 -30.87 20.48 -8.64
C ASP A 140 -31.07 19.07 -9.24
N ARG A 141 -30.63 18.84 -10.48
CA ARG A 141 -30.62 17.50 -11.10
C ARG A 141 -29.75 16.53 -10.31
N LEU A 142 -28.51 16.92 -9.97
CA LEU A 142 -27.59 16.06 -9.21
C LEU A 142 -28.11 15.74 -7.82
N ARG A 143 -28.74 16.70 -7.12
CA ARG A 143 -29.42 16.44 -5.84
C ARG A 143 -30.60 15.49 -5.99
N GLY A 144 -31.31 15.55 -7.12
CA GLY A 144 -32.33 14.56 -7.51
C GLY A 144 -31.76 13.15 -7.55
N LEU A 145 -30.69 12.94 -8.33
CA LEU A 145 -30.02 11.63 -8.44
C LEU A 145 -29.55 11.07 -7.08
N VAL A 146 -29.03 11.94 -6.20
CA VAL A 146 -28.66 11.53 -4.83
C VAL A 146 -29.88 11.02 -4.05
N ARG A 147 -31.03 11.71 -4.13
CA ARG A 147 -32.26 11.30 -3.44
C ARG A 147 -32.85 10.03 -4.02
N ASP A 148 -32.78 9.86 -5.34
CA ASP A 148 -33.28 8.68 -6.04
C ASP A 148 -32.46 7.44 -5.62
N ALA A 149 -31.12 7.55 -5.67
CA ALA A 149 -30.20 6.50 -5.20
C ALA A 149 -30.35 6.18 -3.70
N ALA A 150 -30.74 7.17 -2.89
CA ALA A 150 -31.03 7.03 -1.48
C ALA A 150 -32.40 6.40 -1.17
N SER A 151 -33.31 6.32 -2.15
CA SER A 151 -34.69 5.92 -1.90
C SER A 151 -34.84 4.40 -1.78
N SER A 152 -35.46 3.96 -0.68
CA SER A 152 -35.81 2.54 -0.47
C SER A 152 -37.09 2.12 -1.22
N SER A 153 -37.71 3.04 -1.97
CA SER A 153 -38.98 2.85 -2.69
C SER A 153 -38.93 1.78 -3.78
N ASN A 154 -37.73 1.35 -4.17
CA ASN A 154 -37.51 0.29 -5.15
C ASN A 154 -37.51 -1.12 -4.54
N PHE A 155 -38.29 -1.34 -3.47
CA PHE A 155 -38.47 -2.63 -2.78
C PHE A 155 -38.76 -3.83 -3.72
N PHE A 156 -39.30 -3.59 -4.92
CA PHE A 156 -39.59 -4.65 -5.90
C PHE A 156 -38.51 -4.87 -6.97
N VAL A 157 -37.61 -3.91 -7.25
CA VAL A 157 -36.68 -3.94 -8.41
C VAL A 157 -35.20 -3.73 -8.04
N GLY A 158 -34.88 -3.18 -6.87
CA GLY A 158 -33.52 -2.76 -6.51
C GLY A 158 -33.24 -1.30 -6.90
N ASN A 159 -32.27 -0.64 -6.25
CA ASN A 159 -31.87 0.75 -6.52
C ASN A 159 -30.63 0.85 -7.44
N ASP A 160 -30.20 -0.26 -8.05
CA ASP A 160 -28.93 -0.34 -8.78
C ASP A 160 -28.91 0.59 -10.00
N THR A 161 -30.04 0.77 -10.69
CA THR A 161 -30.15 1.74 -11.80
C THR A 161 -29.89 3.16 -11.32
N ASP A 162 -30.52 3.59 -10.23
CA ASP A 162 -30.38 4.96 -9.71
C ASP A 162 -28.98 5.20 -9.16
N VAL A 163 -28.38 4.20 -8.51
CA VAL A 163 -26.98 4.22 -8.06
C VAL A 163 -26.02 4.32 -9.24
N ASN A 164 -26.27 3.58 -10.33
CA ASN A 164 -25.47 3.64 -11.54
C ASN A 164 -25.58 5.01 -12.24
N GLU A 165 -26.79 5.56 -12.35
CA GLU A 165 -27.01 6.91 -12.92
C GLU A 165 -26.30 7.99 -12.10
N LEU A 166 -26.36 7.90 -10.75
CA LEU A 166 -25.61 8.78 -9.88
C LEU A 166 -24.10 8.62 -10.10
N ARG A 167 -23.58 7.38 -10.10
CA ARG A 167 -22.15 7.11 -10.32
C ARG A 167 -21.65 7.71 -11.63
N ASP A 168 -22.39 7.51 -12.71
CA ASP A 168 -22.05 8.04 -14.04
C ASP A 168 -22.05 9.57 -14.05
N ALA A 169 -23.01 10.20 -13.37
CA ALA A 169 -23.03 11.65 -13.21
C ALA A 169 -21.82 12.17 -12.40
N LEU A 170 -21.47 11.49 -11.31
CA LEU A 170 -20.31 11.84 -10.46
C LEU A 170 -18.97 11.65 -11.20
N ALA A 171 -18.88 10.67 -12.09
CA ALA A 171 -17.68 10.43 -12.90
C ALA A 171 -17.29 11.66 -13.73
N GLY A 172 -18.27 12.38 -14.28
CA GLY A 172 -18.05 13.59 -15.07
C GLY A 172 -17.70 14.86 -14.28
N LEU A 173 -17.90 14.87 -12.96
CA LEU A 173 -17.67 16.06 -12.15
C LEU A 173 -16.18 16.29 -11.87
N LYS A 174 -15.77 17.56 -11.95
CA LYS A 174 -14.52 18.04 -11.37
C LYS A 174 -14.61 18.07 -9.84
N PRO A 175 -13.48 18.03 -9.11
CA PRO A 175 -13.48 18.12 -7.65
C PRO A 175 -14.28 19.30 -7.07
N ALA A 176 -14.12 20.52 -7.59
CA ALA A 176 -14.82 21.69 -7.08
C ALA A 176 -16.35 21.62 -7.31
N GLN A 177 -16.78 21.01 -8.42
CA GLN A 177 -18.20 20.78 -8.71
C GLN A 177 -18.80 19.70 -7.79
N LEU A 178 -18.05 18.63 -7.52
CA LEU A 178 -18.45 17.65 -6.52
C LEU A 178 -18.60 18.30 -5.14
N ASN A 179 -17.65 19.14 -4.73
CA ASN A 179 -17.74 19.83 -3.44
C ASN A 179 -18.95 20.76 -3.37
N GLN A 180 -19.25 21.49 -4.46
CA GLN A 180 -20.48 22.29 -4.57
C GLN A 180 -21.75 21.44 -4.40
N LEU A 181 -21.79 20.22 -4.98
CA LEU A 181 -22.87 19.27 -4.76
C LEU A 181 -22.95 18.84 -3.29
N LEU A 182 -21.85 18.38 -2.70
CA LEU A 182 -21.82 17.90 -1.32
C LEU A 182 -22.20 18.98 -0.30
N GLU A 183 -21.79 20.22 -0.51
CA GLU A 183 -22.17 21.38 0.31
C GLU A 183 -23.67 21.71 0.22
N SER A 184 -24.31 21.40 -0.92
CA SER A 184 -25.75 21.61 -1.11
C SER A 184 -26.64 20.53 -0.48
N LEU A 185 -26.05 19.39 -0.10
CA LEU A 185 -26.75 18.26 0.52
C LEU A 185 -26.76 18.39 2.04
N THR A 186 -27.88 18.01 2.64
CA THR A 186 -28.00 17.85 4.09
C THR A 186 -27.31 16.58 4.57
N ASP A 187 -26.95 16.53 5.85
CA ASP A 187 -26.36 15.32 6.43
C ASP A 187 -27.32 14.12 6.34
N ASP A 188 -28.62 14.36 6.45
CA ASP A 188 -29.63 13.32 6.31
C ASP A 188 -29.68 12.75 4.90
N GLU A 189 -29.56 13.61 3.87
CA GLU A 189 -29.46 13.14 2.48
C GLU A 189 -28.21 12.26 2.27
N ILE A 190 -27.07 12.60 2.89
CA ILE A 190 -25.85 11.78 2.80
C ILE A 190 -26.00 10.46 3.56
N ARG A 191 -26.57 10.47 4.77
CA ARG A 191 -26.86 9.24 5.53
C ARG A 191 -27.82 8.33 4.77
N SER A 192 -28.84 8.90 4.13
CA SER A 192 -29.80 8.16 3.31
C SER A 192 -29.14 7.58 2.07
N LEU A 193 -28.25 8.32 1.39
CA LEU A 193 -27.45 7.77 0.29
C LEU A 193 -26.61 6.58 0.77
N GLY A 194 -25.90 6.74 1.89
CA GLY A 194 -25.11 5.65 2.48
C GLY A 194 -25.96 4.43 2.79
N SER A 195 -27.12 4.61 3.40
CA SER A 195 -28.02 3.50 3.75
C SER A 195 -28.64 2.84 2.51
N GLY A 196 -29.01 3.65 1.51
CA GLY A 196 -29.57 3.17 0.24
C GLY A 196 -28.55 2.32 -0.53
N ALA A 197 -27.32 2.83 -0.71
CA ALA A 197 -26.25 2.11 -1.39
C ALA A 197 -25.68 0.91 -0.59
N ALA A 198 -25.90 0.87 0.73
CA ALA A 198 -25.58 -0.30 1.57
C ALA A 198 -26.57 -1.44 1.41
N THR A 199 -27.78 -1.17 0.92
CA THR A 199 -28.79 -2.21 0.77
C THR A 199 -28.39 -3.05 -0.42
N ASP A 200 -27.79 -4.22 -0.18
CA ASP A 200 -27.61 -5.23 -1.24
C ASP A 200 -29.00 -5.42 -1.86
N GLY A 201 -29.16 -4.99 -3.11
CA GLY A 201 -30.44 -4.94 -3.84
C GLY A 201 -31.06 -6.32 -4.06
N LYS A 202 -31.46 -7.01 -3.00
CA LYS A 202 -32.34 -8.17 -3.05
C LYS A 202 -33.76 -7.67 -3.27
N GLY A 203 -33.98 -7.04 -4.41
CA GLY A 203 -35.33 -6.91 -4.95
C GLY A 203 -35.90 -8.32 -5.20
N LEU A 204 -37.21 -8.50 -5.00
CA LEU A 204 -37.90 -9.78 -5.14
C LEU A 204 -37.76 -10.46 -6.52
N PHE A 205 -37.29 -9.73 -7.55
CA PHE A 205 -37.24 -10.17 -8.95
C PHE A 205 -35.89 -9.91 -9.68
N ASN A 206 -34.91 -9.26 -9.05
CA ASN A 206 -33.57 -9.03 -9.61
C ASN A 206 -32.52 -9.79 -8.81
N GLY A 207 -31.72 -10.61 -9.50
CA GLY A 207 -30.80 -11.57 -8.88
C GLY A 207 -29.43 -11.01 -8.48
N GLU A 208 -29.13 -9.76 -8.84
CA GLU A 208 -27.85 -9.11 -8.56
C GLU A 208 -28.14 -7.69 -8.08
N GLY A 209 -28.06 -7.46 -6.77
CA GLY A 209 -28.00 -6.10 -6.22
C GLY A 209 -26.62 -5.49 -6.41
N THR A 210 -26.44 -4.23 -6.00
CA THR A 210 -25.16 -3.51 -6.07
C THR A 210 -24.05 -4.36 -5.45
N THR A 211 -23.11 -4.80 -6.28
CA THR A 211 -21.95 -5.60 -5.87
C THR A 211 -21.00 -4.77 -4.99
N PRO A 212 -20.12 -5.41 -4.20
CA PRO A 212 -19.14 -4.70 -3.38
C PRO A 212 -18.26 -3.74 -4.17
N PHE A 213 -17.87 -4.11 -5.39
CA PHE A 213 -17.11 -3.22 -6.28
C PHE A 213 -17.96 -2.07 -6.83
N GLU A 214 -19.24 -2.27 -7.14
CA GLU A 214 -20.11 -1.14 -7.57
C GLU A 214 -20.33 -0.14 -6.44
N ARG A 215 -20.56 -0.64 -5.22
CA ARG A 215 -20.60 0.19 -4.00
C ARG A 215 -19.27 0.93 -3.82
N GLN A 216 -18.16 0.26 -4.04
CA GLN A 216 -16.84 0.87 -3.94
C GLN A 216 -16.57 1.90 -5.03
N GLN A 217 -17.07 1.71 -6.25
CA GLN A 217 -16.94 2.71 -7.32
C GLN A 217 -17.70 4.00 -6.98
N LEU A 218 -18.85 3.91 -6.31
CA LEU A 218 -19.53 5.10 -5.80
C LEU A 218 -18.66 5.83 -4.76
N LEU A 219 -18.10 5.11 -3.79
CA LEU A 219 -17.15 5.70 -2.83
C LEU A 219 -15.93 6.28 -3.52
N ASP A 220 -15.39 5.60 -4.52
CA ASP A 220 -14.23 6.08 -5.28
C ASP A 220 -14.51 7.46 -5.87
N GLN A 221 -15.65 7.64 -6.53
CA GLN A 221 -16.03 8.93 -7.11
C GLN A 221 -16.24 10.02 -6.06
N LEU A 222 -16.78 9.67 -4.89
CA LEU A 222 -16.99 10.63 -3.80
C LEU A 222 -15.67 10.99 -3.11
N LEU A 223 -14.91 10.00 -2.67
CA LEU A 223 -13.73 10.16 -1.82
C LEU A 223 -12.52 10.69 -2.59
N SER A 224 -12.26 10.23 -3.81
CA SER A 224 -11.05 10.65 -4.55
C SER A 224 -11.08 12.12 -5.00
N LYS A 225 -12.28 12.71 -5.09
CA LYS A 225 -12.50 14.09 -5.58
C LYS A 225 -12.92 15.07 -4.49
N ALA A 226 -13.48 14.61 -3.37
CA ALA A 226 -13.93 15.46 -2.28
C ALA A 226 -12.80 16.32 -1.68
N SER A 227 -13.15 17.44 -1.05
CA SER A 227 -12.24 18.16 -0.17
C SER A 227 -11.99 17.35 1.10
N ARG A 228 -10.93 17.67 1.85
CA ARG A 228 -10.62 16.97 3.10
C ARG A 228 -11.78 17.06 4.10
N GLU A 229 -12.43 18.21 4.19
CA GLU A 229 -13.59 18.45 5.06
C GLU A 229 -14.76 17.55 4.65
N GLN A 230 -15.03 17.43 3.35
CA GLN A 230 -16.09 16.55 2.86
C GLN A 230 -15.73 15.07 3.00
N VAL A 231 -14.46 14.66 2.89
CA VAL A 231 -14.01 13.30 3.20
C VAL A 231 -14.33 12.95 4.66
N CYS A 232 -13.99 13.83 5.61
CA CYS A 232 -14.34 13.62 7.02
C CYS A 232 -15.86 13.50 7.21
N ARG A 233 -16.64 14.39 6.58
CA ARG A 233 -18.09 14.35 6.65
C ARG A 233 -18.68 13.07 6.05
N LEU A 234 -18.20 12.62 4.89
CA LEU A 234 -18.65 11.38 4.26
C LEU A 234 -18.34 10.16 5.13
N LYS A 235 -17.12 10.10 5.68
CA LYS A 235 -16.71 9.05 6.63
C LYS A 235 -17.63 8.97 7.84
N ASP A 236 -18.01 10.12 8.42
CA ASP A 236 -18.86 10.16 9.61
C ASP A 236 -20.32 9.78 9.33
N LEU A 237 -20.79 10.03 8.10
CA LEU A 237 -22.20 9.86 7.72
C LEU A 237 -22.50 8.56 6.97
N ILE A 238 -21.47 7.90 6.41
CA ILE A 238 -21.60 6.66 5.64
C ILE A 238 -20.85 5.55 6.39
N PRO A 239 -21.56 4.68 7.15
CA PRO A 239 -20.93 3.73 8.06
C PRO A 239 -19.96 2.73 7.42
N TRP A 240 -20.13 2.43 6.13
CA TRP A 240 -19.32 1.48 5.37
C TRP A 240 -18.25 2.16 4.49
N ALA A 241 -18.06 3.48 4.61
CA ALA A 241 -17.00 4.23 3.92
C ALA A 241 -15.58 3.86 4.41
N GLN A 242 -15.51 3.10 5.50
CA GLN A 242 -14.28 2.63 6.10
C GLN A 242 -14.53 1.23 6.69
N PRO A 243 -13.58 0.28 6.53
CA PRO A 243 -13.71 -1.04 7.13
C PRO A 243 -13.59 -0.98 8.66
N ASP A 244 -14.05 -2.03 9.34
CA ASP A 244 -14.19 -2.08 10.81
C ASP A 244 -12.86 -2.10 11.60
N GLY A 245 -11.78 -2.57 10.97
CA GLY A 245 -10.44 -2.66 11.57
C GLY A 245 -10.23 -3.86 12.51
N THR A 246 -11.22 -4.74 12.68
CA THR A 246 -11.17 -5.85 13.65
C THR A 246 -10.27 -6.98 13.17
N ALA A 247 -9.38 -7.45 14.04
CA ALA A 247 -8.47 -8.57 13.79
C ALA A 247 -8.93 -9.85 14.51
N MET A 248 -8.76 -11.00 13.86
CA MET A 248 -8.77 -12.31 14.52
C MET A 248 -7.42 -12.72 15.10
N GLY A 249 -6.36 -12.04 14.69
CA GLY A 249 -5.01 -12.41 15.08
C GLY A 249 -4.38 -13.35 14.06
N ASP A 250 -3.08 -13.60 14.25
CA ASP A 250 -2.31 -14.46 13.37
C ASP A 250 -2.08 -15.82 14.02
N ALA A 251 -2.95 -16.79 13.72
CA ALA A 251 -2.88 -18.15 14.27
C ALA A 251 -1.67 -18.95 13.78
N ALA A 252 -1.15 -18.64 12.59
CA ALA A 252 0.06 -19.27 12.04
C ALA A 252 1.32 -18.83 12.81
N ARG A 253 1.26 -17.66 13.46
CA ARG A 253 2.37 -17.10 14.23
C ARG A 253 2.43 -17.66 15.66
N PRO A 254 3.52 -18.36 16.04
CA PRO A 254 3.70 -18.79 17.43
C PRO A 254 3.73 -17.58 18.38
N GLY A 255 2.82 -17.54 19.35
CA GLY A 255 2.65 -16.38 20.22
C GLY A 255 2.14 -15.13 19.50
N GLY A 256 1.44 -15.32 18.37
CA GLY A 256 0.80 -14.26 17.60
C GLY A 256 -0.24 -13.47 18.40
N PRO A 257 -0.66 -12.31 17.87
CA PRO A 257 -1.65 -11.47 18.52
C PRO A 257 -2.98 -12.20 18.67
N ASP A 258 -3.67 -11.95 19.78
CA ASP A 258 -5.04 -12.42 20.01
C ASP A 258 -6.05 -11.52 19.25
N PRO A 259 -7.29 -12.02 19.02
CA PRO A 259 -8.34 -11.21 18.41
C PRO A 259 -8.54 -9.88 19.13
N SER A 260 -8.62 -8.79 18.36
CA SER A 260 -8.80 -7.44 18.91
C SER A 260 -9.40 -6.48 17.90
N GLY A 261 -10.19 -5.52 18.37
CA GLY A 261 -10.65 -4.37 17.57
C GLY A 261 -9.70 -3.18 17.67
N PRO A 262 -9.82 -2.18 16.79
CA PRO A 262 -9.05 -0.95 16.91
C PRO A 262 -9.51 -0.15 18.13
N ASP A 263 -8.55 0.30 18.94
CA ASP A 263 -8.82 1.26 20.02
C ASP A 263 -9.00 2.68 19.46
N GLN A 264 -8.41 2.95 18.30
CA GLN A 264 -8.43 4.25 17.62
C GLN A 264 -8.06 4.12 16.15
N TRP A 265 -8.31 5.18 15.40
CA TRP A 265 -7.79 5.38 14.05
C TRP A 265 -6.80 6.52 14.05
N VAL A 266 -5.63 6.31 13.45
CA VAL A 266 -4.52 7.27 13.50
C VAL A 266 -4.07 7.66 12.11
N GLU A 267 -3.72 8.92 11.94
CA GLU A 267 -2.95 9.35 10.78
C GLU A 267 -1.56 8.68 10.87
N PRO A 268 -1.16 7.89 9.86
CA PRO A 268 0.12 7.23 9.92
C PRO A 268 1.29 8.23 9.80
N LYS A 269 2.40 7.91 10.47
CA LYS A 269 3.59 8.80 10.49
C LYS A 269 4.42 8.74 9.21
N TRP A 270 4.35 7.63 8.49
CA TRP A 270 5.07 7.42 7.24
C TRP A 270 4.16 7.76 6.06
N PRO A 271 4.72 8.20 4.91
CA PRO A 271 3.91 8.47 3.73
C PRO A 271 3.21 7.21 3.23
N VAL A 272 2.18 7.39 2.39
CA VAL A 272 1.55 6.28 1.66
C VAL A 272 2.61 5.48 0.90
N ILE A 273 3.42 6.18 0.09
CA ILE A 273 4.50 5.59 -0.69
C ILE A 273 5.78 6.41 -0.49
N GLY A 274 6.79 5.79 0.08
CA GLY A 274 8.13 6.32 0.28
C GLY A 274 8.97 6.31 -1.01
N GLN A 275 10.27 6.59 -0.89
CA GLN A 275 11.15 6.73 -2.06
C GLN A 275 11.61 5.39 -2.67
N ARG A 276 11.61 4.31 -1.89
CA ARG A 276 12.08 3.00 -2.36
C ARG A 276 11.19 1.86 -1.83
N PRO A 277 9.95 1.72 -2.35
CA PRO A 277 9.14 0.53 -2.11
C PRO A 277 9.93 -0.74 -2.44
N SER A 278 9.86 -1.73 -1.56
CA SER A 278 10.58 -3.00 -1.74
C SER A 278 9.97 -4.11 -0.89
N THR A 279 10.49 -5.32 -1.06
CA THR A 279 10.15 -6.48 -0.22
C THR A 279 10.49 -6.30 1.26
N ASP A 280 11.29 -5.30 1.63
CA ASP A 280 11.56 -4.95 3.04
C ASP A 280 10.42 -4.17 3.71
N ASP A 281 9.43 -3.72 2.95
CA ASP A 281 8.22 -3.09 3.49
C ASP A 281 7.18 -4.13 3.91
N ILE A 282 7.32 -5.37 3.46
CA ILE A 282 6.40 -6.47 3.82
C ILE A 282 6.66 -6.88 5.25
N LYS A 283 5.80 -6.42 6.16
CA LYS A 283 5.86 -6.68 7.60
C LYS A 283 4.45 -6.83 8.15
N GLN A 284 3.91 -8.03 8.08
CA GLN A 284 2.56 -8.33 8.53
C GLN A 284 2.32 -7.88 9.98
N GLY A 285 1.11 -7.39 10.21
CA GLY A 285 0.67 -6.82 11.47
C GLY A 285 0.00 -7.83 12.40
N GLN A 286 -1.19 -7.45 12.83
CA GLN A 286 -2.06 -8.22 13.71
C GLN A 286 -3.09 -9.06 12.97
N TYR A 287 -3.36 -8.74 11.71
CA TYR A 287 -4.27 -9.52 10.88
C TYR A 287 -3.60 -10.82 10.43
N GLY A 288 -4.33 -11.92 10.43
CA GLY A 288 -3.93 -13.22 9.91
C GLY A 288 -3.95 -13.32 8.38
N ASP A 289 -3.55 -12.24 7.68
CA ASP A 289 -3.69 -12.03 6.24
C ASP A 289 -2.39 -12.35 5.46
N CYS A 290 -1.66 -13.38 5.89
CA CYS A 290 -0.36 -13.72 5.34
C CYS A 290 -0.33 -13.88 3.81
N VAL A 291 -1.40 -14.37 3.19
CA VAL A 291 -1.54 -14.45 1.73
C VAL A 291 -1.56 -13.07 1.08
N VAL A 292 -2.25 -12.08 1.67
CA VAL A 292 -2.29 -10.70 1.18
C VAL A 292 -0.88 -10.11 1.15
N LEU A 293 -0.15 -10.24 2.26
CA LEU A 293 1.19 -9.67 2.38
C LEU A 293 2.21 -10.42 1.54
N ALA A 294 2.07 -11.73 1.40
CA ALA A 294 2.90 -12.52 0.51
C ALA A 294 2.63 -12.14 -0.96
N ALA A 295 1.37 -11.96 -1.36
CA ALA A 295 0.99 -11.48 -2.69
C ALA A 295 1.61 -10.09 -2.97
N ALA A 296 1.44 -9.13 -2.06
CA ALA A 296 2.07 -7.82 -2.15
C ALA A 296 3.61 -7.91 -2.27
N GLY A 297 4.23 -8.81 -1.51
CA GLY A 297 5.66 -9.09 -1.57
C GLY A 297 6.11 -9.69 -2.91
N ALA A 298 5.33 -10.60 -3.48
CA ALA A 298 5.60 -11.19 -4.79
C ALA A 298 5.47 -10.15 -5.91
N MET A 299 4.47 -9.27 -5.84
CA MET A 299 4.28 -8.19 -6.82
C MET A 299 5.45 -7.19 -6.80
N ILE A 300 5.81 -6.63 -5.64
CA ILE A 300 6.91 -5.66 -5.55
C ILE A 300 8.29 -6.30 -5.84
N ASN A 301 8.41 -7.61 -5.69
CA ASN A 301 9.61 -8.34 -6.07
C ASN A 301 9.75 -8.48 -7.59
N ALA A 302 8.66 -8.81 -8.28
CA ALA A 302 8.65 -8.94 -9.74
C ALA A 302 8.74 -7.57 -10.44
N ASP A 303 8.08 -6.57 -9.85
CA ASP A 303 8.08 -5.20 -10.34
C ASP A 303 8.29 -4.20 -9.19
N PRO A 304 9.52 -3.67 -9.02
CA PRO A 304 9.81 -2.63 -8.02
C PRO A 304 9.02 -1.32 -8.21
N GLY A 305 8.39 -1.11 -9.37
CA GLY A 305 7.49 0.01 -9.65
C GLY A 305 6.07 -0.20 -9.14
N TRP A 306 5.68 -1.45 -8.84
CA TRP A 306 4.29 -1.86 -8.62
C TRP A 306 3.54 -0.97 -7.63
N ALA A 307 4.12 -0.74 -6.44
CA ALA A 307 3.48 0.07 -5.41
C ALA A 307 3.22 1.52 -5.86
N ARG A 308 4.08 2.10 -6.71
CA ARG A 308 3.89 3.46 -7.24
C ARG A 308 2.81 3.53 -8.32
N GLU A 309 2.70 2.47 -9.10
CA GLU A 309 1.79 2.39 -10.24
C GLU A 309 0.37 2.06 -9.78
N HIS A 310 0.24 1.32 -8.69
CA HIS A 310 -1.04 0.81 -8.18
C HIS A 310 -1.57 1.61 -7.00
N MET A 311 -0.92 2.70 -6.59
CA MET A 311 -1.36 3.46 -5.43
C MET A 311 -1.18 4.95 -5.59
N THR A 312 -2.08 5.72 -5.01
CA THR A 312 -2.02 7.17 -5.03
C THR A 312 -2.51 7.77 -3.72
N ASP A 313 -1.70 8.63 -3.13
CA ASP A 313 -2.16 9.64 -2.17
C ASP A 313 -2.90 10.74 -2.93
N ASN A 314 -4.19 10.95 -2.61
CA ASN A 314 -5.02 11.94 -3.28
C ASN A 314 -4.86 13.35 -2.69
N GLY A 315 -4.07 13.51 -1.61
CA GLY A 315 -3.83 14.80 -0.96
C GLY A 315 -5.06 15.40 -0.26
N ASN A 316 -6.14 14.63 -0.10
CA ASN A 316 -7.39 15.02 0.55
C ASN A 316 -7.74 14.15 1.77
N GLY A 317 -6.78 13.39 2.30
CA GLY A 317 -7.01 12.43 3.37
C GLY A 317 -7.57 11.09 2.88
N THR A 318 -7.35 10.76 1.61
CA THR A 318 -7.72 9.46 1.02
C THR A 318 -6.56 8.88 0.21
N VAL A 319 -6.55 7.56 0.10
CA VAL A 319 -5.61 6.77 -0.68
C VAL A 319 -6.39 5.93 -1.66
N SER A 320 -6.02 5.95 -2.93
CA SER A 320 -6.56 5.04 -3.94
C SER A 320 -5.59 3.89 -4.20
N VAL A 321 -6.10 2.67 -4.23
CA VAL A 321 -5.35 1.45 -4.58
C VAL A 321 -5.99 0.80 -5.81
N LEU A 322 -5.20 0.47 -6.82
CA LEU A 322 -5.65 -0.22 -8.02
C LEU A 322 -5.63 -1.73 -7.76
N LEU A 323 -6.79 -2.36 -7.83
CA LEU A 323 -6.98 -3.79 -7.65
C LEU A 323 -7.74 -4.37 -8.84
N PHE A 324 -7.66 -5.67 -9.05
CA PHE A 324 -8.52 -6.39 -9.97
C PHE A 324 -9.82 -6.81 -9.28
N ASP A 325 -10.94 -6.72 -9.99
CA ASP A 325 -12.18 -7.37 -9.61
C ASP A 325 -12.16 -8.87 -9.98
N LYS A 326 -13.20 -9.62 -9.57
CA LYS A 326 -13.37 -11.04 -9.91
C LYS A 326 -13.45 -11.34 -11.42
N ASN A 327 -13.71 -10.32 -12.24
CA ASN A 327 -13.77 -10.44 -13.69
C ASN A 327 -12.42 -10.12 -14.34
N GLY A 328 -11.40 -9.78 -13.55
CA GLY A 328 -10.08 -9.38 -14.00
C GLY A 328 -10.02 -7.97 -14.56
N GLN A 329 -10.96 -7.09 -14.19
CA GLN A 329 -10.90 -5.66 -14.55
C GLN A 329 -10.25 -4.85 -13.44
N GLU A 330 -9.38 -3.92 -13.83
CA GLU A 330 -8.76 -2.98 -12.90
C GLU A 330 -9.79 -1.98 -12.36
N GLN A 331 -9.82 -1.83 -11.04
CA GLN A 331 -10.72 -0.98 -10.28
C GLN A 331 -9.93 -0.19 -9.25
N TRP A 332 -10.17 1.13 -9.20
CA TRP A 332 -9.65 1.94 -8.11
C TRP A 332 -10.52 1.78 -6.87
N VAL A 333 -9.87 1.44 -5.76
CA VAL A 333 -10.45 1.33 -4.43
C VAL A 333 -9.91 2.49 -3.59
N THR A 334 -10.70 3.56 -3.44
CA THR A 334 -10.35 4.67 -2.56
C THR A 334 -10.83 4.44 -1.13
N VAL A 335 -9.91 4.58 -0.18
CA VAL A 335 -10.14 4.48 1.26
C VAL A 335 -9.61 5.74 1.96
N THR A 336 -10.07 6.01 3.18
CA THR A 336 -9.53 7.09 4.02
C THR A 336 -8.07 6.82 4.41
N SER A 337 -7.26 7.86 4.65
CA SER A 337 -5.82 7.71 4.92
C SER A 337 -5.50 7.20 6.34
N ASP A 338 -6.41 7.35 7.31
CA ASP A 338 -6.19 6.89 8.67
C ASP A 338 -6.20 5.35 8.78
N LEU A 339 -5.35 4.80 9.63
CA LEU A 339 -5.18 3.36 9.81
C LEU A 339 -5.63 2.90 11.21
N PRO A 340 -6.15 1.66 11.33
CA PRO A 340 -6.58 1.12 12.61
C PRO A 340 -5.36 0.95 13.51
N ALA A 341 -5.47 1.32 14.78
CA ALA A 341 -4.38 1.27 15.74
C ALA A 341 -4.85 0.86 17.13
N ASN A 342 -3.93 0.26 17.88
CA ASN A 342 -4.14 -0.06 19.29
C ASN A 342 -4.04 1.20 20.17
N SER A 343 -4.30 1.05 21.47
CA SER A 343 -4.29 2.10 22.48
C SER A 343 -2.97 2.87 22.60
N LYS A 344 -1.87 2.33 22.10
CA LYS A 344 -0.55 2.99 22.05
C LYS A 344 -0.32 3.80 20.77
N GLY A 345 -1.28 3.80 19.85
CA GLY A 345 -1.17 4.45 18.54
C GLY A 345 -0.32 3.65 17.56
N THR A 346 -0.06 2.37 17.83
CA THR A 346 0.62 1.48 16.88
C THR A 346 -0.40 0.91 15.92
N GLN A 347 -0.19 1.11 14.61
CA GLN A 347 -1.06 0.55 13.57
C GLN A 347 -1.21 -0.96 13.75
N MET A 348 -2.42 -1.50 13.53
CA MET A 348 -2.73 -2.91 13.72
C MET A 348 -2.25 -3.76 12.55
N GLY A 349 -2.56 -3.36 11.31
CA GLY A 349 -2.12 -4.03 10.08
C GLY A 349 -0.63 -3.93 9.80
N ALA A 350 -0.26 -4.16 8.55
CA ALA A 350 1.10 -4.16 8.04
C ALA A 350 1.88 -2.95 8.56
N LYS A 351 3.11 -3.16 9.02
CA LYS A 351 3.95 -2.12 9.58
C LYS A 351 4.67 -1.35 8.48
N ALA A 352 4.74 -0.04 8.62
CA ALA A 352 5.47 0.82 7.71
C ALA A 352 6.93 0.36 7.52
N GLY A 353 7.39 0.45 6.28
CA GLY A 353 8.79 0.31 5.90
C GLY A 353 9.37 1.61 5.35
N PHE A 354 10.58 1.55 4.81
CA PHE A 354 11.21 2.71 4.16
C PHE A 354 10.48 3.13 2.89
N GLY A 355 9.75 2.20 2.27
CA GLY A 355 8.84 2.45 1.17
C GLY A 355 7.47 2.94 1.61
N GLY A 356 7.21 3.21 2.89
CA GLY A 356 5.96 3.81 3.38
C GLY A 356 4.95 2.81 3.94
N ASN A 357 3.68 3.22 3.94
CA ASN A 357 2.53 2.45 4.43
C ASN A 357 1.80 1.67 3.33
N TRP A 358 2.35 1.62 2.12
CA TRP A 358 1.71 1.01 0.97
C TRP A 358 1.11 -0.39 1.24
N PRO A 359 1.75 -1.31 2.01
CA PRO A 359 1.15 -2.61 2.27
C PRO A 359 -0.12 -2.51 3.13
N ALA A 360 -0.16 -1.57 4.09
CA ALA A 360 -1.32 -1.39 4.97
C ALA A 360 -2.55 -0.86 4.23
N TYR A 361 -2.34 -0.10 3.17
CA TYR A 361 -3.41 0.38 2.31
C TYR A 361 -3.85 -0.68 1.30
N VAL A 362 -2.98 -1.60 0.88
CA VAL A 362 -3.38 -2.82 0.16
C VAL A 362 -4.32 -3.65 1.03
N GLU A 363 -3.95 -3.91 2.30
CA GLU A 363 -4.84 -4.59 3.27
C GLU A 363 -6.18 -3.85 3.40
N LYS A 364 -6.14 -2.52 3.63
CA LYS A 364 -7.35 -1.72 3.83
C LYS A 364 -8.27 -1.70 2.60
N ALA A 365 -7.69 -1.58 1.41
CA ALA A 365 -8.44 -1.61 0.16
C ALA A 365 -9.05 -2.99 -0.08
N LEU A 366 -8.31 -4.08 0.16
CA LEU A 366 -8.86 -5.43 0.06
C LEU A 366 -9.98 -5.65 1.07
N ALA A 367 -9.78 -5.29 2.34
CA ALA A 367 -10.82 -5.39 3.37
C ALA A 367 -12.13 -4.70 2.96
N GLN A 368 -12.05 -3.64 2.15
CA GLN A 368 -13.23 -2.92 1.63
C GLN A 368 -14.00 -3.69 0.55
N VAL A 369 -13.35 -4.53 -0.26
CA VAL A 369 -13.94 -5.13 -1.49
C VAL A 369 -13.87 -6.65 -1.56
N TYR A 370 -13.16 -7.31 -0.67
CA TYR A 370 -12.88 -8.75 -0.74
C TYR A 370 -14.14 -9.59 -0.55
N THR A 371 -14.42 -10.49 -1.50
CA THR A 371 -15.63 -11.34 -1.52
C THR A 371 -15.38 -12.84 -1.45
N GLU A 372 -14.12 -13.27 -1.44
CA GLU A 372 -13.78 -14.70 -1.48
C GLU A 372 -13.69 -15.34 -0.10
N ASP A 373 -14.02 -14.60 0.96
CA ASP A 373 -14.05 -15.14 2.31
C ASP A 373 -15.12 -16.23 2.42
N ASP A 374 -14.71 -17.39 2.95
CA ASP A 374 -15.58 -18.54 3.13
C ASP A 374 -15.75 -18.86 4.62
N ASN A 375 -16.25 -20.03 4.97
CA ASN A 375 -16.46 -20.44 6.36
C ASN A 375 -15.52 -21.57 6.78
N ASN A 376 -14.36 -21.66 6.12
CA ASN A 376 -13.43 -22.77 6.23
C ASN A 376 -12.00 -22.29 6.56
N ASP A 377 -11.86 -21.11 7.16
CA ASP A 377 -10.59 -20.64 7.65
C ASP A 377 -10.10 -21.44 8.88
N GLY A 378 -8.78 -21.37 9.12
CA GLY A 378 -8.17 -21.99 10.29
C GLY A 378 -8.23 -21.07 11.51
N THR A 379 -9.09 -21.37 12.48
CA THR A 379 -9.13 -20.61 13.75
C THR A 379 -8.19 -21.19 14.81
N LYS A 380 -7.80 -20.37 15.79
CA LYS A 380 -6.97 -20.80 16.93
C LYS A 380 -7.73 -21.83 17.78
N GLU A 381 -7.03 -22.83 18.30
CA GLU A 381 -7.68 -23.86 19.15
C GLU A 381 -8.41 -23.20 20.34
N GLY A 382 -9.72 -23.45 20.45
CA GLY A 382 -10.58 -22.87 21.49
C GLY A 382 -11.37 -21.62 21.08
N THR A 383 -11.22 -21.11 19.85
CA THR A 383 -12.08 -20.04 19.31
C THR A 383 -13.30 -20.61 18.57
N PRO A 384 -14.41 -19.83 18.42
CA PRO A 384 -15.56 -20.27 17.64
C PRO A 384 -15.18 -20.72 16.21
N PRO A 385 -15.96 -21.63 15.60
CA PRO A 385 -15.81 -21.96 14.18
C PRO A 385 -15.89 -20.70 13.33
N ASP A 386 -15.21 -20.74 12.20
CA ASP A 386 -15.15 -19.60 11.33
C ASP A 386 -16.51 -19.24 10.71
N GLN A 387 -16.66 -17.97 10.39
CA GLN A 387 -17.84 -17.38 9.78
C GLN A 387 -17.37 -16.54 8.59
N ALA A 388 -18.05 -16.63 7.45
CA ALA A 388 -17.78 -15.72 6.36
C ALA A 388 -18.13 -14.26 6.74
N TYR A 389 -17.18 -13.36 6.56
CA TYR A 389 -17.29 -11.92 6.76
C TYR A 389 -17.53 -11.23 5.42
N PRO A 390 -18.50 -10.30 5.34
CA PRO A 390 -18.70 -9.55 4.12
C PRO A 390 -17.60 -8.51 3.92
N PRO A 391 -17.45 -7.95 2.70
CA PRO A 391 -16.64 -6.78 2.46
C PRO A 391 -16.94 -5.63 3.44
N GLY A 392 -15.90 -4.86 3.79
CA GLY A 392 -15.92 -3.88 4.87
C GLY A 392 -15.40 -4.41 6.20
N ASN A 393 -14.94 -5.66 6.26
CA ASN A 393 -14.38 -6.26 7.46
C ASN A 393 -12.95 -6.69 7.19
N TYR A 394 -12.00 -6.30 8.05
CA TYR A 394 -10.61 -6.79 7.94
C TYR A 394 -10.53 -8.30 8.12
N ARG A 395 -11.44 -8.86 8.91
CA ARG A 395 -11.52 -10.30 9.09
C ARG A 395 -11.74 -11.07 7.79
N ALA A 396 -12.41 -10.49 6.80
CA ALA A 396 -12.64 -11.14 5.51
C ALA A 396 -11.33 -11.42 4.74
N ILE A 397 -10.23 -10.75 5.07
CA ILE A 397 -8.93 -10.96 4.40
C ILE A 397 -7.97 -11.84 5.21
N GLU A 398 -8.39 -12.35 6.37
CA GLU A 398 -7.62 -13.26 7.22
C GLU A 398 -7.84 -14.72 6.80
N GLY A 399 -6.88 -15.61 7.09
CA GLY A 399 -7.09 -17.07 6.91
C GLY A 399 -7.19 -17.58 5.45
N ASN A 400 -6.99 -16.71 4.47
CA ASN A 400 -7.11 -16.99 3.04
C ASN A 400 -6.17 -18.06 2.49
N TRP A 401 -6.53 -18.64 1.33
CA TRP A 401 -5.70 -19.55 0.56
C TRP A 401 -5.04 -18.88 -0.65
N GLY A 402 -4.00 -19.53 -1.17
CA GLY A 402 -3.02 -18.96 -2.11
C GLY A 402 -3.57 -18.05 -3.23
N PRO A 403 -4.53 -18.48 -4.08
CA PRO A 403 -4.97 -17.67 -5.21
C PRO A 403 -5.96 -16.54 -4.87
N ASP A 404 -6.67 -16.64 -3.73
CA ASP A 404 -7.91 -15.89 -3.49
C ASP A 404 -7.67 -14.39 -3.35
N ALA A 405 -6.70 -13.99 -2.53
CA ALA A 405 -6.26 -12.59 -2.43
C ALA A 405 -5.25 -12.22 -3.53
N PHE A 406 -4.52 -13.20 -4.07
CA PHE A 406 -3.47 -12.93 -5.04
C PHE A 406 -4.03 -12.40 -6.37
N GLN A 407 -5.22 -12.87 -6.79
CA GLN A 407 -5.87 -12.42 -8.03
C GLN A 407 -6.26 -10.94 -8.03
N TYR A 408 -6.57 -10.38 -6.86
CA TYR A 408 -6.89 -8.96 -6.73
C TYR A 408 -5.66 -8.06 -6.98
N LEU A 409 -4.45 -8.60 -6.86
CA LEU A 409 -3.20 -7.86 -7.07
C LEU A 409 -2.57 -8.17 -8.44
N ALA A 410 -2.58 -9.44 -8.85
CA ALA A 410 -1.87 -9.91 -10.04
C ALA A 410 -2.78 -10.12 -11.26
N GLY A 411 -4.10 -9.97 -11.10
CA GLY A 411 -5.09 -10.29 -12.11
C GLY A 411 -5.50 -11.78 -12.11
N PRO A 412 -6.42 -12.18 -12.98
CA PRO A 412 -7.12 -13.47 -12.89
C PRO A 412 -6.28 -14.68 -13.34
N ASN A 413 -5.12 -14.46 -13.96
CA ASN A 413 -4.30 -15.52 -14.55
C ASN A 413 -3.36 -16.18 -13.53
N ILE A 414 -3.96 -16.73 -12.46
CA ILE A 414 -3.22 -17.42 -11.39
C ILE A 414 -3.52 -18.91 -11.44
N ALA A 415 -2.47 -19.71 -11.31
CA ALA A 415 -2.56 -21.15 -11.24
C ALA A 415 -2.10 -21.66 -9.88
N ARG A 416 -3.00 -22.39 -9.21
CA ARG A 416 -2.63 -23.26 -8.10
C ARG A 416 -1.96 -24.51 -8.64
N THR A 417 -0.83 -24.90 -8.09
CA THR A 417 -0.06 -26.07 -8.53
C THR A 417 0.67 -26.74 -7.36
N SER A 418 0.74 -28.06 -7.42
CA SER A 418 1.59 -28.90 -6.57
C SER A 418 2.83 -29.42 -7.32
N ALA A 419 2.99 -29.03 -8.60
CA ALA A 419 4.12 -29.44 -9.42
C ALA A 419 5.28 -28.47 -9.26
N ALA A 420 6.42 -28.96 -8.76
CA ALA A 420 7.64 -28.15 -8.63
C ALA A 420 8.07 -27.51 -9.96
N ASP A 421 7.93 -28.22 -11.08
CA ASP A 421 8.38 -27.72 -12.39
C ASP A 421 7.64 -26.43 -12.80
N ASP A 422 6.35 -26.32 -12.48
CA ASP A 422 5.54 -25.12 -12.75
C ASP A 422 6.05 -23.92 -11.95
N VAL A 423 6.36 -24.12 -10.66
CA VAL A 423 6.87 -23.09 -9.76
C VAL A 423 8.23 -22.60 -10.24
N TRP A 424 9.15 -23.52 -10.55
CA TRP A 424 10.49 -23.16 -11.01
C TRP A 424 10.47 -22.48 -12.39
N GLU A 425 9.57 -22.88 -13.29
CA GLU A 425 9.36 -22.17 -14.56
C GLU A 425 8.87 -20.75 -14.31
N ALA A 426 7.87 -20.55 -13.45
CA ALA A 426 7.38 -19.22 -13.10
C ALA A 426 8.48 -18.31 -12.56
N VAL A 427 9.25 -18.79 -11.58
CA VAL A 427 10.34 -18.02 -10.96
C VAL A 427 11.45 -17.70 -11.96
N ARG A 428 11.81 -18.63 -12.85
CA ARG A 428 12.80 -18.37 -13.92
C ARG A 428 12.34 -17.30 -14.92
N GLN A 429 11.04 -17.19 -15.13
CA GLN A 429 10.44 -16.16 -15.98
C GLN A 429 10.23 -14.83 -15.23
N GLY A 430 10.61 -14.74 -13.95
CA GLY A 430 10.38 -13.56 -13.12
C GLY A 430 8.91 -13.35 -12.76
N ARG A 431 8.04 -14.35 -12.95
CA ARG A 431 6.62 -14.24 -12.63
C ARG A 431 6.41 -14.33 -11.11
N PRO A 432 5.50 -13.51 -10.53
CA PRO A 432 5.14 -13.60 -9.13
C PRO A 432 4.69 -15.02 -8.73
N ALA A 433 5.15 -15.48 -7.57
CA ALA A 433 4.83 -16.81 -7.06
C ALA A 433 4.75 -16.81 -5.53
N LEU A 434 3.78 -17.56 -5.02
CA LEU A 434 3.57 -17.85 -3.60
C LEU A 434 3.75 -19.33 -3.35
N VAL A 435 4.28 -19.67 -2.17
CA VAL A 435 4.31 -21.04 -1.64
C VAL A 435 3.55 -21.04 -0.33
N THR A 436 2.54 -21.88 -0.22
CA THR A 436 1.67 -22.03 0.96
C THR A 436 1.97 -23.37 1.62
N THR A 437 2.00 -23.38 2.94
CA THR A 437 2.27 -24.60 3.72
C THR A 437 0.98 -25.21 4.25
N LEU A 438 0.94 -26.53 4.36
CA LEU A 438 -0.19 -27.26 4.93
C LEU A 438 -0.28 -27.10 6.46
N ALA A 439 -1.41 -27.55 7.02
CA ALA A 439 -1.70 -27.45 8.46
C ALA A 439 -0.80 -28.35 9.32
N ASP A 440 -0.41 -29.52 8.81
CA ASP A 440 0.46 -30.44 9.52
C ASP A 440 1.94 -30.08 9.33
N LEU A 441 2.71 -30.09 10.42
CA LEU A 441 4.15 -29.87 10.36
C LEU A 441 4.85 -31.10 9.77
N PRO A 442 5.49 -31.01 8.59
CA PRO A 442 6.14 -32.16 7.98
C PRO A 442 7.40 -32.57 8.75
N GLN A 443 7.72 -33.86 8.71
CA GLN A 443 8.96 -34.38 9.30
C GLN A 443 10.19 -33.72 8.66
N GLY A 444 11.09 -33.19 9.48
CA GLY A 444 12.30 -32.52 8.99
C GLY A 444 12.04 -31.16 8.34
N ALA A 445 10.94 -30.49 8.72
CA ALA A 445 10.72 -29.09 8.39
C ALA A 445 11.93 -28.24 8.83
N PRO A 446 12.44 -27.33 7.97
CA PRO A 446 13.57 -26.48 8.30
C PRO A 446 13.19 -25.44 9.37
N GLU A 447 14.20 -24.87 10.02
CA GLU A 447 14.00 -23.71 10.89
C GLU A 447 13.39 -22.54 10.09
N GLY A 448 12.33 -21.93 10.64
CA GLY A 448 11.56 -20.88 9.97
C GLY A 448 10.39 -21.37 9.12
N TYR A 449 10.16 -22.69 9.02
CA TYR A 449 8.92 -23.24 8.48
C TYR A 449 7.78 -23.02 9.50
N HIS A 450 6.65 -22.54 9.00
CA HIS A 450 5.40 -22.32 9.73
C HIS A 450 4.28 -22.96 8.94
N THR A 451 3.39 -23.69 9.62
CA THR A 451 2.22 -24.36 9.04
C THR A 451 1.09 -23.38 8.78
N SER A 452 0.20 -23.70 7.84
CA SER A 452 -0.92 -22.83 7.43
C SER A 452 -0.50 -21.39 7.13
N HIS A 453 0.70 -21.21 6.56
CA HIS A 453 1.32 -19.91 6.30
C HIS A 453 1.71 -19.75 4.84
N ALA A 454 1.65 -18.51 4.35
CA ALA A 454 2.08 -18.14 3.01
C ALA A 454 3.49 -17.53 3.02
N TYR A 455 4.29 -17.90 2.02
CA TYR A 455 5.58 -17.30 1.72
C TYR A 455 5.57 -16.77 0.29
N PHE A 456 6.32 -15.71 0.03
CA PHE A 456 6.51 -15.21 -1.32
C PHE A 456 7.90 -15.57 -1.83
N VAL A 457 7.97 -15.95 -3.10
CA VAL A 457 9.23 -16.30 -3.75
C VAL A 457 9.96 -15.03 -4.18
N THR A 458 11.23 -14.93 -3.82
CA THR A 458 12.07 -13.77 -4.18
C THR A 458 13.06 -14.04 -5.32
N GLY A 459 13.30 -15.30 -5.64
CA GLY A 459 14.17 -15.68 -6.74
C GLY A 459 14.76 -17.07 -6.55
N LEU A 460 15.91 -17.28 -7.20
CA LEU A 460 16.70 -18.51 -7.12
C LEU A 460 18.06 -18.23 -6.49
N ASP A 461 18.58 -19.18 -5.71
CA ASP A 461 19.98 -19.20 -5.28
C ASP A 461 20.94 -19.65 -6.41
N ALA A 462 22.23 -19.77 -6.09
CA ALA A 462 23.25 -20.20 -7.04
C ALA A 462 23.05 -21.65 -7.53
N GLU A 463 22.46 -22.49 -6.68
CA GLU A 463 22.14 -23.89 -6.92
C GLU A 463 20.78 -24.09 -7.62
N ARG A 464 20.05 -22.99 -7.90
CA ARG A 464 18.71 -22.96 -8.51
C ARG A 464 17.60 -23.49 -7.61
N ASN A 465 17.74 -23.37 -6.30
CA ASN A 465 16.65 -23.56 -5.34
C ASN A 465 15.86 -22.25 -5.19
N ILE A 466 14.57 -22.32 -4.91
CA ILE A 466 13.76 -21.12 -4.69
C ILE A 466 14.03 -20.54 -3.29
N LEU A 467 14.01 -19.21 -3.22
CA LEU A 467 14.17 -18.43 -1.99
C LEU A 467 12.81 -17.92 -1.51
N LEU A 468 12.36 -18.39 -0.36
CA LEU A 468 11.09 -17.99 0.25
C LEU A 468 11.31 -16.97 1.36
N ARG A 469 10.56 -15.86 1.32
CA ARG A 469 10.49 -14.88 2.41
C ARG A 469 9.18 -14.98 3.16
N ASN A 470 9.28 -14.86 4.48
CA ASN A 470 8.13 -14.82 5.37
C ASN A 470 7.53 -13.39 5.39
N PRO A 471 6.22 -13.22 5.12
CA PRO A 471 5.56 -11.91 5.13
C PRO A 471 5.53 -11.21 6.49
N TRP A 472 5.84 -11.90 7.59
CA TRP A 472 6.02 -11.28 8.91
C TRP A 472 7.20 -10.29 8.99
N GLY A 473 8.15 -10.37 8.06
CA GLY A 473 9.19 -9.36 7.88
C GLY A 473 10.59 -9.92 7.62
N SER A 474 11.49 -9.02 7.20
CA SER A 474 12.89 -9.30 6.86
C SER A 474 13.72 -9.90 7.99
N GLN A 475 13.25 -9.81 9.24
CA GLN A 475 13.92 -10.40 10.40
C GLN A 475 13.77 -11.92 10.48
N TYR A 476 12.82 -12.50 9.74
CA TYR A 476 12.64 -13.95 9.65
C TYR A 476 13.59 -14.56 8.61
N PRO A 477 14.07 -15.80 8.83
CA PRO A 477 15.02 -16.44 7.93
C PRO A 477 14.45 -16.62 6.52
N VAL A 478 15.29 -16.47 5.51
CA VAL A 478 14.97 -16.84 4.13
C VAL A 478 15.09 -18.36 4.02
N LEU A 479 14.02 -19.03 3.59
CA LEU A 479 14.05 -20.47 3.37
C LEU A 479 14.56 -20.77 1.96
N THR A 480 15.46 -21.74 1.86
CA THR A 480 15.93 -22.27 0.58
C THR A 480 15.24 -23.60 0.34
N VAL A 481 14.52 -23.73 -0.78
CA VAL A 481 13.68 -24.90 -1.05
C VAL A 481 14.11 -25.56 -2.35
N THR A 482 14.52 -26.82 -2.26
CA THR A 482 14.83 -27.66 -3.43
C THR A 482 13.54 -28.17 -4.09
N PRO A 483 13.57 -28.62 -5.36
CA PRO A 483 12.40 -29.23 -5.98
C PRO A 483 11.87 -30.45 -5.22
N GLN A 484 12.75 -31.18 -4.53
CA GLN A 484 12.37 -32.34 -3.72
C GLN A 484 11.72 -31.89 -2.41
N ASP A 485 12.29 -30.89 -1.73
CA ASP A 485 11.67 -30.33 -0.52
C ASP A 485 10.29 -29.76 -0.81
N PHE A 486 10.10 -29.08 -1.95
CA PHE A 486 8.78 -28.60 -2.36
C PHE A 486 7.77 -29.74 -2.44
N LYS A 487 8.12 -30.84 -3.12
CA LYS A 487 7.27 -32.03 -3.26
C LYS A 487 6.98 -32.74 -1.94
N ASP A 488 7.94 -32.74 -1.01
CA ASP A 488 7.81 -33.50 0.22
C ASP A 488 7.12 -32.69 1.33
N LYS A 489 7.33 -31.36 1.38
CA LYS A 489 7.01 -30.53 2.54
C LYS A 489 6.03 -29.39 2.27
N TYR A 490 5.96 -28.87 1.03
CA TYR A 490 5.17 -27.67 0.73
C TYR A 490 3.92 -28.01 -0.09
N GLN A 491 4.10 -28.64 -1.25
CA GLN A 491 3.06 -29.21 -2.12
C GLN A 491 1.96 -28.24 -2.61
N ASP A 492 2.02 -26.96 -2.26
CA ASP A 492 1.05 -25.97 -2.65
C ASP A 492 1.73 -24.64 -3.01
N ALA A 493 1.45 -24.18 -4.23
CA ALA A 493 1.95 -22.91 -4.74
C ALA A 493 0.90 -22.24 -5.61
N SER A 494 0.95 -20.91 -5.67
CA SER A 494 0.16 -20.11 -6.59
C SER A 494 1.10 -19.30 -7.47
N VAL A 495 0.99 -19.44 -8.79
CA VAL A 495 1.89 -18.78 -9.75
C VAL A 495 1.09 -17.97 -10.76
N VAL A 496 1.58 -16.77 -11.08
CA VAL A 496 1.06 -15.97 -12.19
C VAL A 496 1.49 -16.63 -13.51
N ARG A 497 0.58 -16.71 -14.48
CA ARG A 497 0.79 -17.35 -15.79
C ARG A 497 1.08 -16.35 -16.91
#